data_AF-A0A8C5PHG3-F1
#
_entry.id   AF-A0A8C5PHG3-F1
#
_cell.length_a   1.000
_cell.length_b   1.000
_cell.length_c   1.000
_cell.angle_alpha   90.00
_cell.angle_beta   90.00
_cell.angle_gamma   90.00
#
_symmetry.space_group_name_H-M   'P 1'
#
loop_
_entity.id
_entity.type
_entity.pdbx_description
1 polymer ?
#
loop_
_entity_poly.entity_id
_entity_poly.type
_entity_poly.pdbx_seq_one_letter_code
_entity_poly.pdbx_strand_id
1 'polypeptide(L)'
;MQPGQTPPSRRKTPQPRKRSPPPPPPPRPAPTPSGSRRATVHDRRQDGARPKRRYRPGTRALMEIRKYQKSTELLIRRAPFQRLVREICMEYTRGFSFCWQSMALLALQEAAEAFLVRLFEDSYLCTLHAKRVTLYVKDIQLARRIRGITEGLA
;
A
#
# COMPACT_ATOMS: atom_id res chain seq x y z
N MET A 1 -62.35 18.44 58.35
CA MET A 1 -61.73 19.32 57.33
C MET A 1 -60.22 19.17 57.51
N GLN A 2 -59.40 18.47 56.72
CA GLN A 2 -59.41 18.04 55.32
C GLN A 2 -58.72 16.66 55.16
N PRO A 3 -58.85 15.99 54.00
CA PRO A 3 -58.49 14.58 53.78
C PRO A 3 -57.16 14.34 53.03
N GLY A 4 -56.65 13.11 53.18
CA GLY A 4 -56.02 12.23 52.18
C GLY A 4 -54.94 12.76 51.22
N GLN A 5 -53.73 12.18 51.30
CA GLN A 5 -52.80 12.13 50.17
C GLN A 5 -52.26 10.72 49.94
N THR A 6 -52.44 10.27 48.70
CA THR A 6 -52.08 8.99 48.08
C THR A 6 -50.65 9.03 47.50
N PRO A 7 -50.01 7.87 47.26
CA PRO A 7 -48.62 7.79 46.79
C PRO A 7 -48.48 8.09 45.27
N PRO A 8 -47.31 8.55 44.79
CA PRO A 8 -47.16 9.02 43.42
C PRO A 8 -47.03 7.88 42.40
N SER A 9 -47.76 8.07 41.29
CA SER A 9 -47.92 7.18 40.15
C SER A 9 -46.69 7.16 39.22
N ARG A 10 -46.35 5.95 38.75
CA ARG A 10 -45.24 5.62 37.84
C ARG A 10 -45.44 6.32 36.47
N ARG A 11 -44.53 7.23 36.13
CA ARG A 11 -44.54 7.98 34.86
C ARG A 11 -44.17 7.07 33.68
N LYS A 12 -45.10 6.85 32.74
CA LYS A 12 -44.84 6.19 31.45
C LYS A 12 -44.06 7.12 30.52
N THR A 13 -42.96 6.64 29.95
CA THR A 13 -42.16 7.31 28.92
C THR A 13 -42.92 7.37 27.58
N PRO A 14 -42.88 8.46 26.81
CA PRO A 14 -43.48 8.51 25.47
C PRO A 14 -42.61 7.75 24.46
N GLN A 15 -43.23 6.90 23.63
CA GLN A 15 -42.55 6.24 22.51
C GLN A 15 -42.21 7.23 21.39
N PRO A 16 -41.08 7.07 20.68
CA PRO A 16 -40.72 7.93 19.56
C PRO A 16 -41.58 7.61 18.32
N ARG A 17 -42.11 8.66 17.67
CA ARG A 17 -42.86 8.57 16.40
C ARG A 17 -41.92 8.13 15.27
N LYS A 18 -42.28 7.05 14.56
CA LYS A 18 -41.60 6.58 13.34
C LYS A 18 -41.69 7.66 12.26
N ARG A 19 -40.54 8.12 11.75
CA ARG A 19 -40.43 9.07 10.64
C ARG A 19 -40.45 8.30 9.31
N SER A 20 -41.35 8.67 8.40
CA SER A 20 -41.47 8.07 7.07
C SER A 20 -40.26 8.40 6.18
N PRO A 21 -39.83 7.50 5.27
CA PRO A 21 -38.73 7.77 4.35
C PRO A 21 -39.13 8.77 3.23
N PRO A 22 -38.19 9.54 2.67
CA PRO A 22 -38.46 10.46 1.57
C PRO A 22 -38.75 9.72 0.25
N PRO A 23 -39.51 10.33 -0.68
CA PRO A 23 -39.89 9.70 -1.95
C PRO A 23 -38.69 9.56 -2.92
N PRO A 24 -38.73 8.58 -3.84
CA PRO A 24 -37.66 8.34 -4.81
C PRO A 24 -37.57 9.44 -5.89
N PRO A 25 -36.37 9.68 -6.46
CA PRO A 25 -36.18 10.67 -7.52
C PRO A 25 -36.80 10.22 -8.86
N PRO A 26 -37.16 11.16 -9.75
CA PRO A 26 -37.79 10.85 -11.04
C PRO A 26 -36.83 10.15 -12.02
N PRO A 27 -37.34 9.31 -12.94
CA PRO A 27 -36.53 8.56 -13.88
C PRO A 27 -35.90 9.46 -14.97
N ARG A 28 -34.64 9.17 -15.32
CA ARG A 28 -33.92 9.81 -16.45
C ARG A 28 -34.58 9.45 -17.79
N PRO A 29 -34.67 10.39 -18.75
CA PRO A 29 -35.14 10.07 -20.10
C PRO A 29 -34.10 9.22 -20.86
N ALA A 30 -34.60 8.26 -21.65
CA ALA A 30 -33.83 7.37 -22.51
C ALA A 30 -33.25 8.10 -23.75
N PRO A 31 -32.11 7.65 -24.32
CA PRO A 31 -31.56 8.25 -25.52
C PRO A 31 -32.31 7.78 -26.78
N THR A 32 -32.77 8.73 -27.59
CA THR A 32 -33.32 8.50 -28.94
C THR A 32 -32.18 8.23 -29.94
N PRO A 33 -32.30 7.26 -30.88
CA PRO A 33 -31.32 7.07 -31.93
C PRO A 33 -31.66 7.99 -33.12
N SER A 34 -30.73 8.83 -33.54
CA SER A 34 -30.89 9.62 -34.77
C SER A 34 -29.59 9.70 -35.55
N GLY A 35 -29.65 9.18 -36.78
CA GLY A 35 -29.03 9.83 -37.94
C GLY A 35 -27.60 9.41 -38.29
N SER A 36 -27.49 8.43 -39.17
CA SER A 36 -26.32 8.21 -40.04
C SER A 36 -25.97 9.49 -40.81
N ARG A 37 -24.73 9.98 -40.68
CA ARG A 37 -24.10 10.87 -41.67
C ARG A 37 -22.65 10.44 -41.95
N ARG A 38 -22.55 9.68 -43.04
CA ARG A 38 -21.53 9.65 -44.11
C ARG A 38 -20.15 10.28 -43.79
N ALA A 39 -19.13 9.44 -43.96
CA ALA A 39 -17.72 9.81 -43.99
C ALA A 39 -17.42 10.94 -44.99
N THR A 40 -16.66 11.93 -44.52
CA THR A 40 -15.80 12.75 -45.36
C THR A 40 -14.40 12.70 -44.76
N VAL A 41 -13.46 12.20 -45.55
CA VAL A 41 -12.04 12.16 -45.26
C VAL A 41 -11.50 13.56 -45.51
N HIS A 42 -11.13 14.29 -44.46
CA HIS A 42 -9.96 15.16 -44.48
C HIS A 42 -9.52 15.54 -43.07
N ASP A 43 -8.27 15.17 -42.79
CA ASP A 43 -7.33 15.85 -41.91
C ASP A 43 -7.74 16.12 -40.45
N ARG A 44 -7.19 15.30 -39.55
CA ARG A 44 -6.37 15.78 -38.44
C ARG A 44 -5.61 14.62 -37.84
N ARG A 45 -4.29 14.59 -38.08
CA ARG A 45 -3.34 13.89 -37.22
C ARG A 45 -3.47 14.47 -35.81
N GLN A 46 -4.27 13.84 -34.96
CA GLN A 46 -4.21 14.03 -33.52
C GLN A 46 -3.58 12.79 -32.93
N ASP A 47 -2.31 12.94 -32.58
CA ASP A 47 -1.63 12.12 -31.58
C ASP A 47 -2.35 12.35 -30.23
N GLY A 48 -3.54 11.76 -30.13
CA GLY A 48 -4.43 11.90 -28.99
C GLY A 48 -3.90 11.01 -27.89
N ALA A 49 -3.09 11.58 -27.00
CA ALA A 49 -2.70 10.95 -25.75
C ALA A 49 -3.97 10.43 -25.06
N ARG A 50 -4.20 9.10 -25.15
CA ARG A 50 -5.35 8.44 -24.52
C ARG A 50 -5.38 8.87 -23.05
N PRO A 51 -6.55 9.25 -22.49
CA PRO A 51 -6.62 9.69 -21.11
C PRO A 51 -6.00 8.62 -20.20
N LYS A 52 -4.93 9.00 -19.47
CA LYS A 52 -4.24 8.09 -18.56
C LYS A 52 -5.25 7.63 -17.51
N ARG A 53 -5.67 6.37 -17.61
CA ARG A 53 -6.63 5.77 -16.70
C ARG A 53 -6.10 5.86 -15.27
N ARG A 54 -6.76 6.63 -14.41
CA ARG A 54 -6.44 6.68 -12.99
C ARG A 54 -6.91 5.38 -12.34
N TYR A 55 -6.00 4.69 -11.67
CA TYR A 55 -6.32 3.51 -10.87
C TYR A 55 -6.98 3.93 -9.56
N ARG A 56 -7.87 3.08 -9.03
CA ARG A 56 -8.40 3.26 -7.67
C ARG A 56 -7.23 3.15 -6.67
N PRO A 57 -7.28 3.85 -5.52
CA PRO A 57 -6.28 3.69 -4.47
C PRO A 57 -6.09 2.21 -4.11
N GLY A 58 -4.83 1.80 -3.92
CA GLY A 58 -4.46 0.40 -3.65
C GLY A 58 -4.37 -0.52 -4.87
N THR A 59 -5.05 -0.23 -5.99
CA THR A 59 -5.00 -1.11 -7.18
C THR A 59 -3.59 -1.22 -7.76
N ARG A 60 -2.84 -0.12 -7.83
CA ARG A 60 -1.44 -0.16 -8.31
C ARG A 60 -0.53 -0.95 -7.37
N ALA A 61 -0.66 -0.72 -6.07
CA ALA A 61 0.11 -1.44 -5.06
C ALA A 61 -0.12 -2.95 -5.16
N LEU A 62 -1.38 -3.41 -5.31
CA LEU A 62 -1.68 -4.84 -5.48
C LEU A 62 -1.11 -5.43 -6.77
N MET A 63 -1.09 -4.68 -7.87
CA MET A 63 -0.47 -5.11 -9.12
C MET A 63 1.05 -5.20 -8.97
N GLU A 64 1.68 -4.23 -8.32
CA GLU A 64 3.12 -4.19 -8.07
C GLU A 64 3.55 -5.34 -7.15
N ILE A 65 2.81 -5.62 -6.07
CA ILE A 65 3.05 -6.77 -5.18
C ILE A 65 3.02 -8.08 -5.97
N ARG A 66 1.96 -8.30 -6.77
CA ARG A 66 1.84 -9.52 -7.59
C ARG A 66 2.95 -9.64 -8.64
N LYS A 67 3.35 -8.52 -9.24
CA LYS A 67 4.44 -8.48 -10.21
C LYS A 67 5.75 -8.90 -9.52
N TYR A 68 6.12 -8.24 -8.42
CA TYR A 68 7.39 -8.46 -7.76
C TYR A 68 7.50 -9.82 -7.05
N GLN A 69 6.39 -10.37 -6.57
CA GLN A 69 6.36 -11.74 -6.03
C GLN A 69 6.48 -12.82 -7.11
N LYS A 70 6.13 -12.52 -8.36
CA LYS A 70 6.25 -13.46 -9.49
C LYS A 70 7.64 -13.43 -10.13
N SER A 71 8.29 -12.27 -10.15
CA SER A 71 9.63 -12.09 -10.71
C SER A 71 10.73 -12.36 -9.68
N THR A 72 11.91 -12.74 -10.14
CA THR A 72 13.11 -12.90 -9.32
C THR A 72 14.24 -11.97 -9.77
N GLU A 73 13.89 -10.83 -10.39
CA GLU A 73 14.86 -9.82 -10.81
C GLU A 73 15.40 -9.03 -9.61
N LEU A 74 16.69 -8.68 -9.63
CA LEU A 74 17.29 -7.80 -8.64
C LEU A 74 16.70 -6.39 -8.76
N LEU A 75 16.25 -5.84 -7.63
CA LEU A 75 15.54 -4.56 -7.57
C LEU A 75 16.49 -3.38 -7.34
N ILE A 76 17.62 -3.60 -6.69
CA ILE A 76 18.63 -2.56 -6.46
C ILE A 76 19.49 -2.41 -7.71
N ARG A 77 19.75 -1.16 -8.12
CA ARG A 77 20.65 -0.90 -9.25
C ARG A 77 22.07 -1.35 -8.90
N ARG A 78 22.70 -2.12 -9.80
CA ARG A 78 24.06 -2.69 -9.59
C ARG A 78 25.13 -1.65 -9.31
N ALA A 79 25.17 -0.55 -10.07
CA ALA A 79 26.22 0.46 -9.96
C ALA A 79 26.30 1.16 -8.58
N PRO A 80 25.21 1.71 -8.01
CA PRO A 80 25.26 2.29 -6.66
C PRO A 80 25.54 1.24 -5.58
N PHE A 81 25.00 0.02 -5.70
CA PHE A 81 25.29 -1.07 -4.76
C PHE A 81 26.79 -1.41 -4.73
N GLN A 82 27.41 -1.52 -5.91
CA GLN A 82 28.85 -1.76 -6.02
C GLN A 82 29.69 -0.64 -5.39
N ARG A 83 29.27 0.63 -5.53
CA ARG A 83 29.97 1.77 -4.90
C ARG A 83 29.91 1.65 -3.38
N LEU A 84 28.72 1.36 -2.83
CA LEU A 84 28.52 1.16 -1.40
C LEU A 84 29.38 0.00 -0.85
N VAL A 85 29.42 -1.15 -1.53
CA VAL A 85 30.25 -2.28 -1.09
C VAL A 85 31.73 -1.90 -1.02
N ARG A 86 32.23 -1.13 -1.99
CA ARG A 86 33.63 -0.68 -2.01
C ARG A 86 33.90 0.35 -0.92
N GLU A 87 33.00 1.29 -0.70
CA GLU A 87 33.08 2.29 0.37
C GLU A 87 33.17 1.62 1.74
N ILE A 88 32.24 0.71 2.06
CA ILE A 88 32.27 -0.06 3.32
C ILE A 88 33.58 -0.85 3.42
N CYS A 89 34.00 -1.52 2.35
CA CYS A 89 35.22 -2.31 2.37
C CYS A 89 36.46 -1.47 2.70
N MET A 90 36.55 -0.25 2.18
CA MET A 90 37.67 0.67 2.46
C MET A 90 37.80 1.01 3.95
N GLU A 91 36.70 1.05 4.70
CA GLU A 91 36.73 1.27 6.16
C GLU A 91 37.47 0.16 6.91
N TYR A 92 37.39 -1.08 6.41
CA TYR A 92 38.00 -2.25 7.06
C TYR A 92 39.41 -2.57 6.54
N THR A 93 39.75 -2.13 5.33
CA THR A 93 41.00 -2.51 4.67
C THR A 93 42.14 -1.52 4.88
N ARG A 94 41.98 -0.53 5.77
CA ARG A 94 43.02 0.46 6.13
C ARG A 94 43.69 1.10 4.89
N GLY A 95 42.88 1.39 3.86
CA GLY A 95 43.35 2.03 2.63
C GLY A 95 43.82 1.07 1.52
N PHE A 96 43.80 -0.25 1.72
CA PHE A 96 44.04 -1.20 0.63
C PHE A 96 42.80 -1.34 -0.27
N SER A 97 42.97 -1.09 -1.57
CA SER A 97 41.92 -1.25 -2.58
C SER A 97 41.86 -2.69 -3.08
N PHE A 98 40.79 -3.43 -2.78
CA PHE A 98 40.59 -4.78 -3.33
C PHE A 98 39.98 -4.75 -4.74
N CYS A 99 40.47 -5.66 -5.58
CA CYS A 99 39.82 -6.03 -6.83
C CYS A 99 38.67 -7.00 -6.55
N TRP A 100 37.46 -6.65 -7.00
CA TRP A 100 36.27 -7.46 -6.79
C TRP A 100 35.90 -8.23 -8.05
N GLN A 101 35.64 -9.53 -7.90
CA GLN A 101 35.04 -10.33 -8.96
C GLN A 101 33.59 -9.91 -9.20
N SER A 102 33.15 -9.94 -10.46
CA SER A 102 31.76 -9.62 -10.83
C SER A 102 30.74 -10.53 -10.14
N MET A 103 31.04 -11.83 -10.04
CA MET A 103 30.17 -12.82 -9.37
C MET A 103 30.10 -12.62 -7.86
N ALA A 104 31.18 -12.16 -7.22
CA ALA A 104 31.16 -11.85 -5.78
C ALA A 104 30.21 -10.69 -5.47
N LEU A 105 30.25 -9.63 -6.29
CA LEU A 105 29.34 -8.49 -6.15
C LEU A 105 27.88 -8.88 -6.39
N LEU A 106 27.62 -9.78 -7.36
CA LEU A 106 26.30 -10.33 -7.62
C LEU A 106 25.78 -11.11 -6.39
N ALA A 107 26.59 -12.03 -5.86
CA ALA A 107 26.22 -12.84 -4.70
C ALA A 107 25.93 -12.00 -3.45
N LEU A 108 26.73 -10.96 -3.20
CA LEU A 108 26.49 -10.00 -2.13
C LEU A 108 25.15 -9.27 -2.32
N GLN A 109 24.83 -8.88 -3.56
CA GLN A 109 23.58 -8.21 -3.85
C GLN A 109 22.37 -9.14 -3.66
N GLU A 110 22.44 -10.37 -4.16
CA GLU A 110 21.40 -11.38 -3.98
C GLU A 110 21.13 -11.66 -2.50
N ALA A 111 22.18 -11.86 -1.70
CA ALA A 111 22.06 -12.08 -0.27
C ALA A 111 21.45 -10.87 0.46
N ALA A 112 21.89 -9.64 0.12
CA ALA A 112 21.37 -8.43 0.73
C ALA A 112 19.89 -8.19 0.42
N GLU A 113 19.48 -8.36 -0.84
CA GLU A 113 18.08 -8.21 -1.23
C GLU A 113 17.19 -9.30 -0.59
N ALA A 114 17.64 -10.56 -0.59
CA ALA A 114 16.92 -11.65 0.07
C ALA A 114 16.74 -11.40 1.58
N PHE A 115 17.78 -10.90 2.25
CA PHE A 115 17.70 -10.53 3.66
C PHE A 115 16.68 -9.41 3.91
N LEU A 116 16.72 -8.35 3.11
CA LEU A 116 15.80 -7.22 3.25
C LEU A 116 14.35 -7.62 2.98
N VAL A 117 14.08 -8.41 1.95
CA VAL A 117 12.73 -8.93 1.66
C VAL A 117 12.20 -9.71 2.87
N ARG A 118 12.98 -10.66 3.37
CA ARG A 118 12.58 -11.45 4.54
C ARG A 118 12.39 -10.59 5.78
N LEU A 119 13.23 -9.58 6.00
CA LEU A 119 13.06 -8.66 7.13
C LEU A 119 11.77 -7.85 7.02
N PHE A 120 11.41 -7.40 5.82
CA PHE A 120 10.16 -6.65 5.60
C PHE A 120 8.91 -7.53 5.75
N GLU A 121 8.97 -8.81 5.38
CA GLU A 121 7.89 -9.77 5.62
C GLU A 121 7.55 -9.87 7.12
N ASP A 122 8.56 -10.10 7.97
CA ASP A 122 8.38 -10.18 9.42
C ASP A 122 7.95 -8.85 10.03
N SER A 123 8.55 -7.74 9.60
CA SER A 123 8.17 -6.39 10.05
C SER A 123 6.72 -6.06 9.70
N TYR A 124 6.23 -6.59 8.57
CA TYR A 124 4.84 -6.41 8.17
C TYR A 124 3.87 -7.23 9.02
N LEU A 125 4.27 -8.41 9.52
CA LEU A 125 3.49 -9.16 10.52
C LEU A 125 3.33 -8.36 11.82
N CYS A 126 4.39 -7.68 12.29
CA CYS A 126 4.31 -6.77 13.44
C CYS A 126 3.36 -5.59 13.18
N THR A 127 3.36 -5.06 11.96
CA THR A 127 2.46 -3.97 11.53
C THR A 127 0.99 -4.41 11.60
N LEU A 128 0.68 -5.60 11.07
CA LEU A 128 -0.66 -6.18 11.07
C LEU A 128 -1.12 -6.52 12.49
N HIS A 129 -0.22 -7.03 13.34
CA HIS A 129 -0.50 -7.27 14.75
C HIS A 129 -0.93 -5.99 15.48
N ALA A 130 -0.35 -4.84 15.12
CA ALA A 130 -0.72 -3.53 15.62
C ALA A 130 -1.96 -2.90 14.94
N LYS A 131 -2.74 -3.66 14.17
CA LYS A 131 -3.95 -3.23 13.44
C LYS A 131 -3.71 -2.06 12.46
N ARG A 132 -2.50 -1.97 11.90
CA ARG A 132 -2.12 -0.98 10.88
C ARG A 132 -1.84 -1.67 9.54
N VAL A 133 -1.90 -0.90 8.47
CA VAL A 133 -1.50 -1.34 7.11
C VAL A 133 -0.18 -0.68 6.69
N THR A 134 0.06 0.55 7.12
CA THR A 134 1.33 1.25 6.88
C THR A 134 2.40 0.74 7.84
N LEU A 135 3.54 0.31 7.28
CA LEU A 135 4.72 -0.14 8.03
C LEU A 135 5.48 1.06 8.61
N TYR A 136 5.94 0.96 9.85
CA TYR A 136 6.73 1.99 10.53
C TYR A 136 8.07 1.44 11.01
N VAL A 137 9.02 2.34 11.28
CA VAL A 137 10.37 1.99 11.75
C VAL A 137 10.36 1.13 13.02
N LYS A 138 9.43 1.40 13.95
CA LYS A 138 9.25 0.60 15.18
C LYS A 138 8.90 -0.86 14.91
N ASP A 139 8.25 -1.15 13.79
CA ASP A 139 7.88 -2.52 13.40
C ASP A 139 9.13 -3.29 12.93
N ILE A 140 10.03 -2.61 12.22
CA ILE A 140 11.34 -3.16 11.80
C ILE A 140 12.25 -3.38 13.00
N GLN A 141 12.33 -2.40 13.90
CA GLN A 141 13.12 -2.50 15.12
C GLN A 141 12.64 -3.66 16.00
N LEU A 142 11.32 -3.83 16.11
CA LEU A 142 10.73 -4.95 16.85
C LEU A 142 11.07 -6.29 16.19
N ALA A 143 10.91 -6.41 14.86
CA ALA A 143 11.25 -7.64 14.13
C ALA A 143 12.72 -8.02 14.32
N ARG A 144 13.64 -7.06 14.19
CA ARG A 144 15.08 -7.27 14.46
C ARG A 144 15.34 -7.71 15.90
N ARG A 145 14.66 -7.09 16.87
CA ARG A 145 14.82 -7.43 18.29
C ARG A 145 14.35 -8.86 18.60
N ILE A 146 13.24 -9.30 18.00
CA ILE A 146 12.69 -10.65 18.22
C ILE A 146 13.56 -11.71 17.54
N ARG A 147 14.11 -11.42 16.35
CA ARG A 147 15.06 -12.30 15.65
C ARG A 147 16.36 -12.54 16.41
N GLY A 148 16.68 -11.69 17.38
CA GLY A 148 17.88 -11.84 18.20
C GLY A 148 19.17 -11.53 17.46
N ILE A 149 20.30 -11.90 18.07
CA ILE A 149 21.65 -11.49 17.62
C ILE A 149 22.02 -12.15 16.28
N THR A 150 21.51 -13.35 16.01
CA THR A 150 21.89 -14.16 14.84
C THR A 150 21.33 -13.62 13.51
N GLU A 151 20.09 -13.12 13.49
CA GLU A 151 19.45 -12.60 12.27
C GLU A 151 19.03 -11.12 12.36
N GLY A 152 19.03 -10.53 13.56
CA GLY A 152 18.67 -9.13 13.81
C GLY A 152 19.84 -8.15 13.84
N LEU A 153 21.07 -8.67 13.77
CA LEU A 153 22.39 -8.04 13.88
C LEU A 153 22.48 -6.86 14.88
N ALA A 154 23.13 -7.15 16.00
CA ALA A 154 23.56 -6.19 17.03
C ALA A 154 24.59 -5.20 16.48
#